data_AF-V5H6R5-F1
#
_entry.id   AF-V5H6R5-F1
#
_cell.length_a   1.000
_cell.length_b   1.000
_cell.length_c   1.000
_cell.angle_alpha   90.00
_cell.angle_beta   90.00
_cell.angle_gamma   90.00
#
_symmetry.space_group_name_H-M   'P 1'
#
loop_
_entity.id
_entity.type
_entity.pdbx_description
1 polymer ?
#
loop_
_entity_poly.entity_id
_entity_poly.type
_entity_poly.pdbx_seq_one_letter_code
_entity_poly.pdbx_strand_id
1 'polypeptide(L)'
;EEMKIQCFGGDYMGEVFDPMLKRTTYRRQKRWWNAYMLFYTRHDVEEEAIVKALNLLTISGTRKETHLKMPVAIENSIRKQNIKFLHHRSQFSIEYFSFIRKLATSCAQGNPRHSQALSNEMLEQQYLLSVQLVSNFLFHTGWHT
;
A
#
# COMPACT_ATOMS: atom_id res chain seq x y z
N GLU A 1 31.19 -14.06 9.83
CA GLU A 1 30.59 -14.85 10.93
C GLU A 1 29.06 -14.86 10.90
N GLU A 2 28.39 -13.73 10.64
CA GLU A 2 26.91 -13.67 10.65
C GLU A 2 26.23 -14.64 9.68
N MET A 3 26.72 -14.77 8.45
CA MET A 3 26.16 -15.68 7.44
C MET A 3 26.14 -17.13 7.94
N LYS A 4 27.19 -17.57 8.63
CA LYS A 4 27.27 -18.91 9.20
C LYS A 4 26.24 -19.11 10.32
N ILE A 5 26.09 -18.12 11.19
CA ILE A 5 25.14 -18.14 12.32
C ILE A 5 23.69 -18.23 11.84
N GLN A 6 23.36 -17.53 10.74
CA GLN A 6 21.98 -17.45 10.22
C GLN A 6 21.64 -18.57 9.22
N CYS A 7 22.61 -19.01 8.41
CA CYS A 7 22.30 -19.84 7.25
C CYS A 7 22.74 -21.30 7.39
N PHE A 8 23.75 -21.62 8.21
CA PHE A 8 24.34 -22.97 8.15
C PHE A 8 23.63 -23.99 9.05
N GLY A 9 22.82 -23.52 10.01
CA GLY A 9 22.16 -24.39 10.97
C GLY A 9 23.14 -25.14 11.88
N GLY A 10 22.77 -26.35 12.26
CA GLY A 10 23.59 -27.21 13.13
C GLY A 10 23.44 -26.90 14.62
N ASP A 11 24.30 -27.51 15.42
CA ASP A 11 24.33 -27.31 16.87
C ASP A 11 25.29 -26.19 17.25
N TYR A 12 24.95 -25.46 18.32
CA TYR A 12 25.81 -24.44 18.90
C TYR A 12 25.74 -24.48 20.43
N MET A 13 26.75 -23.92 21.07
CA MET A 13 26.74 -23.69 22.51
C MET A 13 26.14 -22.31 22.76
N GLY A 14 24.96 -22.30 23.39
CA GLY A 14 24.27 -21.07 23.78
C GLY A 14 24.44 -20.79 25.26
N GLU A 15 24.74 -19.55 25.61
CA GLU A 15 24.67 -19.05 26.97
C GLU A 15 23.20 -18.83 27.35
N VAL A 16 22.76 -19.54 28.39
CA VAL A 16 21.42 -19.38 28.95
C VAL A 16 21.58 -18.85 30.37
N PHE A 17 21.09 -17.63 30.59
CA PHE A 17 21.04 -17.02 31.91
C PHE A 17 19.81 -17.53 32.66
N ASP A 18 20.03 -18.04 33.86
CA ASP A 18 18.97 -18.44 34.78
C ASP A 18 18.72 -17.32 35.81
N PRO A 19 17.55 -16.64 35.78
CA PRO A 19 17.26 -15.54 36.71
C PRO A 19 17.14 -15.97 38.18
N MET A 20 16.73 -17.22 38.45
CA MET A 20 16.55 -17.71 39.82
C MET A 20 17.89 -18.10 40.44
N LEU A 21 18.78 -18.71 39.63
CA LEU A 21 20.13 -19.08 40.05
C LEU A 21 21.17 -17.96 39.86
N LYS A 22 20.77 -16.83 39.24
CA LYS A 22 21.63 -15.69 38.85
C LYS A 22 22.94 -16.14 38.20
N ARG A 23 22.86 -17.16 37.34
CA ARG A 23 24.03 -17.83 36.76
C ARG A 23 23.82 -18.09 35.27
N THR A 24 24.87 -17.85 34.49
CA THR A 24 24.94 -18.25 33.09
C THR A 24 25.40 -19.71 32.98
N THR A 25 24.68 -20.52 32.20
CA THR A 25 25.09 -21.89 31.87
C THR A 25 25.24 -22.03 30.36
N TYR A 26 26.25 -22.78 29.94
CA TYR A 26 26.44 -23.12 28.53
C TYR A 26 25.73 -24.44 28.24
N ARG A 27 24.81 -24.43 27.28
CA ARG A 27 24.08 -25.64 26.87
C ARG A 27 24.17 -25.81 25.36
N ARG A 28 24.24 -27.07 24.92
CA ARG A 28 24.14 -27.41 23.50
C ARG A 28 22.70 -27.17 23.05
N GLN A 29 22.54 -26.33 22.05
CA GLN A 29 21.26 -25.96 21.44
C GLN A 29 21.32 -26.22 19.94
N LYS A 30 20.16 -26.47 19.34
CA LYS A 30 20.03 -26.65 17.89
C LYS A 30 19.61 -25.33 17.26
N ARG A 31 20.19 -24.99 16.10
CA ARG A 31 19.67 -23.93 15.23
C ARG A 31 18.53 -24.51 14.41
N TRP A 32 17.31 -24.08 14.71
CA TRP A 32 16.08 -24.56 14.06
C TRP A 32 15.78 -23.84 12.74
N TRP A 33 16.54 -22.79 12.43
CA TRP A 33 16.54 -22.11 11.15
C TRP A 33 17.87 -22.34 10.43
N ASN A 34 17.79 -22.48 9.11
CA ASN A 34 18.92 -22.59 8.19
C ASN A 34 18.49 -22.15 6.80
N ALA A 35 19.46 -21.95 5.90
CA ALA A 35 19.18 -21.68 4.52
C ALA A 35 18.61 -22.94 3.85
N TYR A 36 17.47 -22.78 3.19
CA TYR A 36 16.84 -23.85 2.43
C TYR A 36 17.27 -23.85 0.96
N MET A 37 17.37 -22.67 0.35
CA MET A 37 17.67 -22.51 -1.07
C MET A 37 18.70 -21.41 -1.26
N LEU A 38 19.70 -21.67 -2.09
CA LEU A 38 20.78 -20.75 -2.42
C LEU A 38 20.64 -20.33 -3.88
N PHE A 39 20.57 -19.03 -4.12
CA PHE A 39 20.50 -18.46 -5.45
C PHE A 39 21.89 -17.96 -5.84
N TYR A 40 22.42 -18.49 -6.94
CA TYR A 40 23.69 -18.07 -7.50
C TYR A 40 23.45 -17.44 -8.87
N THR A 41 24.08 -16.29 -9.08
CA THR A 41 24.10 -15.62 -10.39
C THR A 41 25.48 -15.85 -10.99
N ARG A 42 25.54 -16.12 -12.30
CA ARG A 42 26.83 -16.15 -12.99
C ARG A 42 27.38 -14.74 -13.09
N HIS A 43 28.68 -14.58 -12.85
CA HIS A 43 29.34 -13.28 -12.82
C HIS A 43 29.19 -12.49 -14.15
N ASP A 44 29.25 -13.18 -15.28
CA ASP A 44 29.09 -12.57 -16.61
C ASP A 44 27.67 -12.04 -16.85
N VAL A 45 26.65 -12.73 -16.35
CA VAL A 45 25.25 -12.30 -16.43
C VAL A 45 24.97 -11.11 -15.50
N GLU A 46 25.58 -11.09 -14.32
CA GLU A 46 25.44 -10.00 -13.35
C GLU A 46 26.05 -8.70 -13.88
N GLU A 47 27.24 -8.77 -14.46
CA GLU A 47 27.89 -7.62 -15.09
C GLU A 47 27.05 -7.06 -16.24
N GLU A 48 26.52 -7.93 -17.11
CA GLU A 48 25.59 -7.52 -18.16
C GLU A 48 24.30 -6.88 -17.60
N ALA A 49 23.75 -7.41 -16.52
CA ALA A 49 22.53 -6.89 -15.89
C ALA A 49 22.77 -5.52 -15.26
N ILE A 50 23.92 -5.32 -14.60
CA ILE A 50 24.33 -4.04 -14.01
C ILE A 50 24.59 -3.01 -15.11
N VAL A 51 25.26 -3.39 -16.20
CA VAL A 51 25.48 -2.51 -17.36
C VAL A 51 24.15 -2.13 -18.01
N LYS A 52 23.22 -3.08 -18.17
CA LYS A 52 21.86 -2.80 -18.65
C LYS A 52 21.14 -1.84 -17.70
N ALA A 53 21.23 -2.04 -16.39
CA ALA A 53 20.63 -1.16 -15.38
C ALA A 53 21.23 0.26 -15.36
N LEU A 54 22.56 0.39 -15.49
CA LEU A 54 23.24 1.69 -15.58
C LEU A 54 22.89 2.43 -16.87
N ASN A 55 22.76 1.72 -17.99
CA ASN A 55 22.30 2.29 -19.25
C ASN A 55 20.86 2.82 -19.14
N LEU A 56 19.98 2.13 -18.37
CA LEU A 56 18.62 2.62 -18.08
C LEU A 56 18.59 3.88 -17.21
N LEU A 57 19.64 4.13 -16.42
CA LEU A 57 19.76 5.29 -15.52
C LEU A 57 20.51 6.48 -16.14
N THR A 58 21.06 6.32 -17.35
CA THR A 58 21.87 7.36 -18.00
C THR A 58 21.00 8.47 -18.60
N ILE A 59 21.32 9.73 -18.27
CA ILE A 59 20.55 10.95 -18.61
C ILE A 59 20.73 11.38 -20.08
N SER A 60 21.56 10.69 -20.86
CA SER A 60 21.92 11.06 -22.24
C SER A 60 20.79 10.79 -23.24
N GLY A 61 19.82 11.71 -23.32
CA GLY A 61 19.20 12.25 -24.53
C GLY A 61 18.43 11.35 -25.52
N THR A 62 18.59 10.03 -25.50
CA THR A 62 17.87 9.10 -26.37
C THR A 62 16.77 8.41 -25.56
N ARG A 63 15.74 9.18 -25.21
CA ARG A 63 14.52 8.71 -24.54
C ARG A 63 13.73 7.76 -25.46
N LYS A 64 14.26 6.59 -25.78
CA LYS A 64 13.40 5.44 -26.04
C LYS A 64 12.94 5.00 -24.67
N GLU A 65 11.65 5.13 -24.40
CA GLU A 65 10.99 4.76 -23.15
C GLU A 65 11.29 3.29 -22.81
N THR A 66 12.37 3.04 -22.08
CA THR A 66 12.75 1.73 -21.55
C THR A 66 12.39 1.59 -20.08
N HIS A 67 11.57 2.50 -19.54
CA HIS A 67 10.79 2.16 -18.35
C HIS A 67 10.06 0.87 -18.69
N LEU A 68 10.28 -0.19 -17.90
CA LEU A 68 9.45 -1.38 -17.92
C LEU A 68 8.04 -0.92 -17.61
N LYS A 69 7.31 -0.50 -18.65
CA LYS A 69 5.97 0.02 -18.52
C LYS A 69 5.15 -1.17 -18.11
N MET A 70 4.58 -1.08 -16.92
CA MET A 70 3.73 -2.12 -16.39
C MET A 70 2.70 -2.51 -17.46
N PRO A 71 2.62 -3.79 -17.85
CA PRO A 71 1.62 -4.23 -18.81
C PRO A 71 0.23 -3.74 -18.38
N VAL A 72 -0.54 -3.23 -19.33
CA VAL A 72 -1.84 -2.56 -19.07
C VAL A 72 -2.78 -3.46 -18.25
N ALA A 73 -2.76 -4.77 -18.47
CA ALA A 73 -3.53 -5.73 -17.68
C ALA A 73 -3.14 -5.73 -16.19
N ILE A 74 -1.84 -5.70 -15.88
CA ILE A 74 -1.33 -5.65 -14.51
C ILE A 74 -1.65 -4.29 -13.89
N GLU A 75 -1.45 -3.20 -14.63
CA GLU A 75 -1.77 -1.85 -14.17
C GLU A 75 -3.25 -1.73 -13.79
N ASN A 76 -4.15 -2.21 -14.65
CA ASN A 76 -5.59 -2.17 -14.39
C ASN A 76 -5.97 -3.05 -13.19
N SER A 77 -5.36 -4.23 -13.04
CA SER A 77 -5.58 -5.10 -11.89
C SER A 77 -5.17 -4.42 -10.58
N ILE A 78 -3.97 -3.84 -10.53
CA ILE A 78 -3.46 -3.14 -9.35
C ILE A 78 -4.32 -1.91 -9.04
N ARG A 79 -4.65 -1.10 -10.04
CA ARG A 79 -5.53 0.07 -9.87
C ARG A 79 -6.86 -0.34 -9.26
N LYS A 80 -7.49 -1.39 -9.78
CA LYS A 80 -8.76 -1.91 -9.26
C LYS A 80 -8.64 -2.41 -7.82
N GLN A 81 -7.58 -3.13 -7.49
CA GLN A 81 -7.34 -3.63 -6.12
C GLN A 81 -7.06 -2.48 -5.13
N ASN A 82 -6.26 -1.51 -5.51
CA ASN A 82 -5.94 -0.34 -4.69
C ASN A 82 -7.20 0.50 -4.39
N ILE A 83 -8.06 0.71 -5.40
CA ILE A 83 -9.33 1.41 -5.21
C ILE A 83 -10.22 0.64 -4.23
N LYS A 84 -10.34 -0.69 -4.37
CA LYS A 84 -11.11 -1.52 -3.43
C LYS A 84 -10.57 -1.47 -2.01
N PHE A 85 -9.24 -1.53 -1.86
CA PHE A 85 -8.58 -1.42 -0.56
C PHE A 85 -8.84 -0.06 0.09
N LEU A 86 -8.74 1.02 -0.69
CA LEU A 86 -9.04 2.36 -0.22
C LEU A 86 -10.50 2.47 0.23
N HIS A 87 -11.45 1.94 -0.55
CA HIS A 87 -12.86 1.91 -0.15
C HIS A 87 -13.08 1.18 1.18
N HIS A 88 -12.50 -0.01 1.37
CA HIS A 88 -12.61 -0.74 2.64
C HIS A 88 -12.00 0.03 3.80
N ARG A 89 -10.84 0.66 3.61
CA ARG A 89 -10.19 1.45 4.66
C ARG A 89 -10.99 2.72 4.99
N SER A 90 -11.53 3.40 3.98
CA SER A 90 -12.29 4.64 4.13
C SER A 90 -13.64 4.45 4.83
N GLN A 91 -14.24 3.26 4.74
CA GLN A 91 -15.48 2.92 5.48
C GLN A 91 -15.35 3.15 6.99
N PHE A 92 -14.13 3.06 7.55
CA PHE A 92 -13.88 3.22 8.98
C PHE A 92 -13.23 4.57 9.35
N SER A 93 -13.06 5.49 8.39
CA SER A 93 -12.43 6.81 8.61
C SER A 93 -13.47 7.86 8.95
N ILE A 94 -13.35 8.49 10.11
CA ILE A 94 -14.29 9.53 10.58
C ILE A 94 -14.27 10.79 9.69
N GLU A 95 -13.13 11.04 9.04
CA GLU A 95 -12.91 12.11 8.09
C GLU A 95 -13.74 11.89 6.82
N TYR A 96 -13.91 10.63 6.40
CA TYR A 96 -14.77 10.28 5.25
C TYR A 96 -16.24 10.58 5.55
N PHE A 97 -16.76 10.19 6.72
CA PHE A 97 -18.12 10.57 7.15
C PHE A 97 -18.28 12.09 7.24
N SER A 98 -17.30 12.78 7.80
CA SER A 98 -17.30 14.24 7.92
C SER A 98 -17.28 14.93 6.56
N PHE A 99 -16.53 14.38 5.60
CA PHE A 99 -16.47 14.86 4.23
C PHE A 99 -17.81 14.67 3.52
N ILE A 100 -18.40 13.47 3.57
CA ILE A 100 -19.70 13.19 2.94
C ILE A 100 -20.80 14.09 3.51
N ARG A 101 -20.81 14.30 4.84
CA ARG A 101 -21.73 15.23 5.49
C ARG A 101 -21.55 16.66 4.98
N LYS A 102 -20.30 17.15 4.94
CA LYS A 102 -19.99 18.51 4.43
C LYS A 102 -20.36 18.65 2.96
N LEU A 103 -20.10 17.65 2.13
CA LEU A 103 -20.45 17.62 0.71
C LEU A 103 -21.97 17.75 0.55
N ALA A 104 -22.74 16.89 1.21
CA ALA A 104 -24.20 16.92 1.15
C ALA A 104 -24.81 18.24 1.65
N THR A 105 -24.26 18.83 2.73
CA THR A 105 -24.73 20.12 3.24
C THR A 105 -24.28 21.30 2.38
N SER A 106 -23.11 21.24 1.76
CA SER A 106 -22.63 22.31 0.87
C SER A 106 -23.46 22.41 -0.42
N CYS A 107 -23.98 21.29 -0.92
CA CYS A 107 -24.90 21.29 -2.06
C CYS A 107 -26.22 22.02 -1.75
N ALA A 108 -26.59 22.15 -0.48
CA ALA A 108 -27.82 22.81 -0.05
C ALA A 108 -27.68 24.32 0.20
N GLN A 109 -26.45 24.83 0.30
CA GLN A 109 -26.16 26.22 0.62
C GLN A 109 -25.73 26.93 -0.67
N GLY A 110 -26.60 27.79 -1.20
CA GLY A 110 -26.26 28.63 -2.36
C GLY A 110 -24.99 29.43 -2.08
N ASN A 111 -24.04 29.40 -3.01
CA ASN A 111 -22.77 30.10 -2.85
C ASN A 111 -23.02 31.62 -2.88
N PRO A 112 -22.80 32.38 -1.79
CA PRO A 112 -23.09 33.81 -1.76
C PRO A 112 -22.19 34.64 -2.68
N ARG A 113 -21.18 34.01 -3.31
CA ARG A 113 -20.24 34.64 -4.25
C ARG A 113 -20.65 34.54 -5.72
N HIS A 114 -21.69 33.77 -6.06
CA HIS A 114 -22.23 33.70 -7.42
C HIS A 114 -23.55 34.46 -7.50
N SER A 115 -23.50 35.71 -7.98
CA SER A 115 -24.67 36.57 -8.23
C SER A 115 -25.52 36.15 -9.44
N GLN A 116 -25.55 34.85 -9.76
CA GLN A 116 -26.51 34.30 -10.73
C GLN A 116 -27.48 33.44 -9.93
N ALA A 117 -28.74 33.89 -9.87
CA ALA A 117 -29.84 33.07 -9.38
C ALA A 117 -29.85 31.78 -10.20
N LEU A 118 -29.38 30.68 -9.63
CA LEU A 118 -29.57 29.34 -10.19
C LEU A 118 -31.08 29.18 -10.40
N SER A 119 -31.49 28.68 -11.57
CA SER A 119 -32.90 28.39 -11.81
C SER A 119 -33.40 27.40 -10.76
N ASN A 120 -34.66 27.55 -10.33
CA ASN A 120 -35.24 26.64 -9.32
C ASN A 120 -35.09 25.16 -9.73
N GLU A 121 -35.16 24.85 -11.03
CA GLU A 121 -34.93 23.50 -11.57
C GLU A 121 -33.51 22.97 -11.30
N MET A 122 -32.47 23.80 -11.48
CA MET A 122 -31.08 23.40 -11.20
C MET A 122 -30.87 23.15 -9.70
N LEU A 123 -31.53 23.94 -8.86
CA LEU A 123 -31.48 23.80 -7.41
C LEU A 123 -32.16 22.48 -6.96
N GLU A 124 -33.34 22.19 -7.50
CA GLU A 124 -34.06 20.93 -7.26
C GLU A 124 -33.25 19.70 -7.71
N GLN A 125 -32.60 19.76 -8.88
CA GLN A 125 -31.70 18.70 -9.35
C GLN A 125 -30.53 18.49 -8.40
N GLN A 126 -29.95 19.57 -7.86
CA GLN A 126 -28.84 19.50 -6.93
C GLN A 126 -29.25 18.90 -5.58
N TYR A 127 -30.45 19.22 -5.08
CA TYR A 127 -31.02 18.58 -3.88
C TYR A 127 -31.29 17.09 -4.10
N LEU A 128 -31.87 16.72 -5.25
CA LEU A 128 -32.13 15.33 -5.61
C LEU A 128 -30.85 14.50 -5.61
N LEU A 129 -29.79 15.00 -6.25
CA LEU A 129 -28.48 14.35 -6.29
C LEU A 129 -27.86 14.22 -4.89
N SER A 130 -28.01 15.23 -4.03
CA SER A 130 -27.54 15.17 -2.65
C SER A 130 -28.26 14.09 -1.84
N VAL A 131 -29.59 13.99 -1.96
CA VAL A 131 -30.40 12.94 -1.30
C VAL A 131 -30.04 11.56 -1.83
N GLN A 132 -29.85 11.41 -3.14
CA GLN A 132 -29.39 10.15 -3.75
C GLN A 132 -27.99 9.75 -3.26
N LEU A 133 -27.08 10.71 -3.10
CA LEU A 133 -25.73 10.45 -2.59
C LEU A 133 -25.76 10.01 -1.13
N VAL A 134 -26.51 10.71 -0.27
CA VAL A 134 -26.60 10.39 1.17
C VAL A 134 -27.32 9.06 1.39
N SER A 135 -28.40 8.77 0.65
CA SER A 135 -29.10 7.48 0.75
C SER A 135 -28.19 6.33 0.33
N ASN A 136 -27.53 6.42 -0.83
CA ASN A 136 -26.58 5.39 -1.26
C ASN A 136 -25.43 5.21 -0.25
N PHE A 137 -24.90 6.30 0.31
CA PHE A 137 -23.89 6.24 1.36
C PHE A 137 -24.41 5.49 2.60
N LEU A 138 -25.61 5.82 3.07
CA LEU A 138 -26.20 5.22 4.27
C LEU A 138 -26.43 3.72 4.09
N PHE A 139 -26.99 3.29 2.96
CA PHE A 139 -27.27 1.87 2.68
C PHE A 139 -26.03 1.05 2.30
N HIS A 140 -25.06 1.61 1.59
CA HIS A 140 -23.87 0.85 1.13
C HIS A 140 -22.65 0.97 2.03
N THR A 141 -22.58 1.99 2.89
CA THR A 141 -21.42 2.18 3.78
C THR A 141 -21.82 2.35 5.24
N GLY A 142 -22.81 3.19 5.57
CA GLY A 142 -23.18 3.48 6.96
C GLY A 142 -23.74 2.30 7.74
N TRP A 143 -24.54 1.44 7.11
CA TRP A 143 -25.14 0.25 7.74
C TRP A 143 -24.29 -1.02 7.65
N HIS A 144 -23.16 -0.97 6.94
CA HIS A 144 -22.22 -2.09 6.79
C HIS A 144 -20.93 -1.91 7.62
N THR A 145 -20.75 -0.75 8.25
CA THR A 145 -19.83 -0.51 9.38
C THR A 145 -20.40 -1.02 10.69
#